data_AF-A0A358KMQ5-F1
#
_entry.id   AF-A0A358KMQ5-F1
#
_cell.length_a   1.000
_cell.length_b   1.000
_cell.length_c   1.000
_cell.angle_alpha   90.00
_cell.angle_beta   90.00
_cell.angle_gamma   90.00
#
_symmetry.space_group_name_H-M   'P 1'
#
loop_
_entity.id
_entity.type
_entity.pdbx_description
1 polymer ?
#
loop_
_entity_poly.entity_id
_entity_poly.type
_entity_poly.pdbx_seq_one_letter_code
_entity_poly.pdbx_strand_id
1 'polypeptide(L)'
;MLTTQDVQNIITAGREVFATKEDLVAFATKDDLMAVEQRLDQKISGVEQRLDQKIDLLTNAVDAYMKKADAYYQEMAVLLHKVQRMEEWIRRVADKVGISYG
;
A
#
# COMPACT_ATOMS: atom_id res chain seq x y z
N MET A 1 13.25 19.09 -73.63
CA MET A 1 13.71 17.95 -72.82
C MET A 1 14.27 18.51 -71.52
N LEU A 2 14.06 17.82 -70.40
CA LEU A 2 14.78 18.13 -69.15
C LEU A 2 16.27 17.91 -69.36
N THR A 3 17.09 18.81 -68.82
CA THR A 3 18.54 18.65 -68.80
C THR A 3 18.97 17.77 -67.62
N THR A 4 20.20 17.24 -67.68
CA THR A 4 20.80 16.53 -66.54
C THR A 4 20.88 17.40 -65.28
N GLN A 5 21.06 18.72 -65.44
CA GLN A 5 21.07 19.67 -64.32
C GLN A 5 19.69 19.79 -63.65
N ASP A 6 18.62 19.81 -64.44
CA ASP A 6 17.25 19.87 -63.91
C ASP A 6 16.93 18.63 -63.07
N VAL A 7 17.38 17.45 -63.51
CA VAL A 7 17.24 16.19 -62.75
C VAL A 7 18.03 16.26 -61.44
N GLN A 8 19.28 16.77 -61.48
CA GLN A 8 20.11 16.87 -60.28
C GLN A 8 19.51 17.83 -59.24
N ASN A 9 18.94 18.95 -59.68
CA ASN A 9 18.29 19.91 -58.80
C ASN A 9 17.07 19.30 -58.09
N ILE A 10 16.27 18.49 -58.81
CA ILE A 10 15.11 17.77 -58.24
C ILE A 10 15.57 16.75 -57.19
N ILE A 11 16.66 16.02 -57.45
CA ILE A 11 17.23 15.04 -56.50
C ILE A 11 17.71 15.75 -55.22
N THR A 12 18.41 16.88 -55.37
CA THR A 12 18.90 17.67 -54.22
C THR A 12 17.74 18.21 -53.38
N ALA A 13 16.74 18.83 -54.02
CA ALA A 13 15.55 19.33 -53.32
C ALA A 13 14.78 18.21 -52.60
N GLY A 14 14.70 17.01 -53.20
CA GLY A 14 14.12 15.84 -52.54
C GLY A 14 14.87 15.44 -51.27
N ARG A 15 16.21 15.45 -51.28
CA ARG A 15 17.00 15.11 -50.08
C ARG A 15 16.86 16.12 -48.94
N GLU A 16 16.59 17.38 -49.23
CA GLU A 16 16.40 18.42 -48.21
C GLU A 16 15.02 18.34 -47.53
N VAL A 17 14.01 17.80 -48.22
CA VAL A 17 12.62 17.78 -47.74
C VAL A 17 12.23 16.43 -47.14
N PHE A 18 12.80 15.33 -47.63
CA PHE A 18 12.48 13.98 -47.14
C PHE A 18 13.45 13.52 -46.05
N ALA A 19 12.89 12.98 -44.96
CA ALA A 19 13.67 12.31 -43.93
C ALA A 19 14.41 11.08 -44.50
N THR A 20 15.64 10.92 -44.04
CA THR A 20 16.53 9.78 -44.29
C THR A 20 16.35 8.70 -43.23
N LYS A 21 17.00 7.54 -43.42
CA LYS A 21 16.96 6.48 -42.41
C LYS A 21 17.70 6.90 -41.15
N GLU A 22 18.76 7.67 -41.32
CA GLU A 22 19.57 8.24 -40.25
C GLU A 22 18.73 9.16 -39.35
N ASP A 23 17.79 9.92 -39.92
CA ASP A 23 16.86 10.78 -39.16
C ASP A 23 15.93 9.98 -38.25
N LEU A 24 15.61 8.73 -38.61
CA LEU A 24 14.69 7.89 -37.83
C LEU A 24 15.35 7.18 -36.65
N VAL A 25 16.69 7.09 -36.61
CA VAL A 25 17.42 6.37 -35.56
C VAL A 25 17.22 6.99 -34.18
N ALA A 26 16.97 8.30 -34.11
CA ALA A 26 16.79 9.01 -32.85
C ALA A 26 15.41 8.78 -32.19
N PHE A 27 14.47 8.15 -32.91
CA PHE A 27 13.10 7.97 -32.42
C PHE A 27 12.94 6.64 -31.68
N ALA A 28 12.18 6.69 -30.58
CA ALA A 28 11.73 5.49 -29.90
C ALA A 28 10.88 4.64 -30.85
N THR A 29 11.12 3.35 -30.81
CA THR A 29 10.40 2.34 -31.57
C THR A 29 9.21 1.81 -30.80
N LYS A 30 8.37 1.03 -31.48
CA LYS A 30 7.32 0.27 -30.83
C LYS A 30 7.86 -0.70 -29.78
N ASP A 31 9.03 -1.28 -30.03
CA ASP A 31 9.66 -2.24 -29.13
C ASP A 31 10.09 -1.57 -27.82
N ASP A 32 10.59 -0.33 -27.88
CA ASP A 32 10.91 0.47 -26.70
C ASP A 32 9.66 0.71 -25.84
N LEU A 33 8.52 1.01 -26.47
CA LEU A 33 7.26 1.20 -25.76
C LEU A 33 6.76 -0.10 -25.12
N MET A 34 6.84 -1.23 -25.82
CA MET A 34 6.47 -2.55 -25.27
C MET A 34 7.35 -2.93 -24.07
N ALA A 35 8.66 -2.62 -24.12
CA ALA A 35 9.57 -2.87 -23.00
C ALA A 35 9.21 -2.02 -21.77
N VAL A 36 8.79 -0.77 -21.98
CA VAL A 36 8.31 0.12 -20.90
C VAL A 36 6.99 -0.39 -20.32
N GLU A 37 6.04 -0.77 -21.16
CA GLU A 37 4.74 -1.34 -20.75
C GLU A 37 4.96 -2.58 -19.87
N GLN A 38 5.76 -3.54 -20.34
CA GLN A 38 6.07 -4.75 -19.57
C GLN A 38 6.73 -4.43 -18.21
N ARG A 39 7.65 -3.46 -18.17
CA ARG A 39 8.30 -3.05 -16.92
C ARG A 39 7.32 -2.37 -15.97
N LEU A 40 6.37 -1.60 -16.48
CA LEU A 40 5.33 -0.97 -15.67
C LEU A 40 4.38 -2.02 -15.10
N ASP A 41 3.92 -2.97 -15.90
CA ASP A 41 3.08 -4.08 -15.44
C ASP A 41 3.75 -4.85 -14.31
N GLN A 42 5.01 -5.23 -14.48
CA GLN A 42 5.79 -5.91 -13.44
C GLN A 42 5.88 -5.10 -12.14
N LYS A 43 6.10 -3.78 -12.26
CA LYS A 43 6.17 -2.90 -11.09
C LYS A 43 4.81 -2.75 -10.41
N ILE A 44 3.73 -2.64 -11.18
CA ILE A 44 2.37 -2.52 -10.68
C ILE A 44 2.01 -3.80 -9.92
N SER A 45 2.18 -4.97 -10.52
CA SER A 45 1.93 -6.25 -9.84
C SER A 45 2.79 -6.42 -8.59
N GLY A 46 4.04 -5.98 -8.61
CA GLY A 46 4.90 -6.01 -7.43
C GLY A 46 4.43 -5.07 -6.31
N VAL A 47 3.83 -3.93 -6.64
CA VAL A 47 3.23 -3.02 -5.65
C VAL A 47 1.94 -3.60 -5.09
N GLU A 48 1.07 -4.14 -5.94
CA GLU A 48 -0.18 -4.80 -5.53
C GLU A 48 0.10 -5.94 -4.54
N GLN A 49 1.02 -6.85 -4.88
CA GLN A 49 1.39 -7.96 -4.00
C GLN A 49 1.91 -7.48 -2.63
N ARG A 50 2.73 -6.42 -2.61
CA ARG A 50 3.27 -5.86 -1.36
C ARG A 50 2.19 -5.18 -0.52
N LEU A 51 1.18 -4.58 -1.15
CA LEU A 51 0.05 -3.98 -0.46
C LEU A 51 -0.84 -5.06 0.15
N ASP A 52 -1.17 -6.11 -0.59
CA ASP A 52 -1.96 -7.24 -0.08
C ASP A 52 -1.31 -7.88 1.14
N GLN A 53 0.00 -8.17 1.07
CA GLN A 53 0.75 -8.70 2.22
C GLN A 53 0.70 -7.77 3.44
N LYS A 54 0.77 -6.46 3.24
CA LYS A 54 0.70 -5.49 4.35
C LYS A 54 -0.71 -5.41 4.93
N ILE A 55 -1.74 -5.50 4.09
CA ILE A 55 -3.13 -5.53 4.53
C ILE A 55 -3.37 -6.79 5.37
N ASP A 56 -2.90 -7.96 4.94
CA ASP A 56 -3.02 -9.20 5.71
C ASP A 56 -2.31 -9.11 7.07
N LEU A 57 -1.10 -8.55 7.11
CA LEU A 57 -0.37 -8.34 8.36
C LEU A 57 -1.13 -7.41 9.32
N LEU A 58 -1.70 -6.32 8.81
CA LEU A 58 -2.48 -5.39 9.62
C LEU A 58 -3.79 -6.03 10.13
N THR A 59 -4.50 -6.77 9.27
CA THR A 59 -5.71 -7.51 9.67
C THR A 59 -5.40 -8.48 10.81
N ASN A 60 -4.34 -9.28 10.67
CA ASN A 60 -3.91 -10.22 11.72
C ASN A 60 -3.51 -9.51 13.02
N ALA A 61 -2.84 -8.35 12.93
CA ALA A 61 -2.48 -7.57 14.10
C ALA A 61 -3.71 -7.02 14.82
N VAL A 62 -4.69 -6.49 14.08
CA VAL A 62 -5.96 -6.00 14.62
C VAL A 62 -6.72 -7.13 15.32
N ASP A 63 -6.83 -8.31 14.70
CA ASP A 63 -7.48 -9.48 15.31
C ASP A 63 -6.79 -9.92 16.62
N ALA A 64 -5.45 -9.88 16.66
CA ALA A 64 -4.70 -10.19 17.86
C ALA A 64 -4.96 -9.17 18.99
N TYR A 65 -5.01 -7.88 18.65
CA TYR A 65 -5.34 -6.83 19.61
C TYR A 65 -6.78 -6.94 20.13
N MET A 66 -7.74 -7.28 19.28
CA MET A 66 -9.13 -7.51 19.69
C MET A 66 -9.22 -8.64 20.71
N LYS A 67 -8.59 -9.79 20.45
CA LYS A 67 -8.56 -10.92 21.41
C LYS A 67 -7.94 -10.53 22.75
N LYS A 68 -6.87 -9.72 22.72
CA LYS A 68 -6.22 -9.24 23.95
C LYS A 68 -7.11 -8.26 24.71
N ALA A 69 -7.81 -7.38 24.01
CA ALA A 69 -8.76 -6.46 24.61
C ALA A 69 -9.89 -7.23 25.30
N ASP A 70 -10.48 -8.22 24.62
CA ASP A 70 -11.52 -9.09 25.19
C ASP A 70 -11.03 -9.79 26.46
N ALA A 71 -9.83 -10.36 26.44
CA ALA A 71 -9.23 -11.00 27.61
C ALA A 71 -9.10 -10.02 28.80
N TYR A 72 -8.59 -8.81 28.55
CA TYR A 72 -8.50 -7.79 29.60
C TYR A 72 -9.87 -7.36 30.14
N TYR A 73 -10.88 -7.26 29.29
CA TYR A 73 -12.24 -6.96 29.74
C TYR A 73 -12.78 -8.06 30.66
N GLN A 74 -12.57 -9.33 30.32
CA GLN A 74 -12.99 -10.45 31.18
C GLN A 74 -12.25 -10.45 32.52
N GLU A 75 -10.94 -10.24 32.53
CA GLU A 75 -10.16 -10.14 33.77
C GLU A 75 -10.62 -8.98 34.65
N MET A 76 -10.87 -7.81 34.05
CA MET A 76 -11.38 -6.65 34.77
C MET A 76 -12.75 -6.91 35.39
N ALA A 77 -13.65 -7.60 34.68
CA ALA A 77 -14.93 -8.00 35.22
C ALA A 77 -14.78 -8.93 36.44
N VAL A 78 -13.83 -9.87 36.42
CA VAL A 78 -13.53 -10.73 37.57
C VAL A 78 -12.97 -9.92 38.73
N LEU A 79 -12.06 -8.97 38.47
CA LEU A 79 -11.50 -8.10 39.51
C LEU A 79 -12.57 -7.22 40.15
N LEU A 80 -13.49 -6.66 39.36
CA LEU A 80 -14.61 -5.87 39.87
C LEU A 80 -15.45 -6.68 40.88
N HIS A 81 -15.80 -7.93 40.54
CA HIS A 81 -16.53 -8.81 41.45
C HIS A 81 -15.74 -9.11 42.74
N LYS A 82 -14.41 -9.29 42.64
CA LYS A 82 -13.56 -9.49 43.82
C LYS A 82 -13.56 -8.25 44.72
N VAL A 83 -13.44 -7.05 44.15
CA VAL A 83 -13.48 -5.78 44.89
C VAL A 83 -14.83 -5.60 45.60
N GLN A 84 -15.94 -5.87 44.91
CA GLN A 84 -17.29 -5.81 45.51
C GLN A 84 -17.41 -6.75 46.71
N ARG A 85 -16.93 -7.99 46.59
CA ARG A 85 -16.95 -8.94 47.71
C ARG A 85 -16.07 -8.48 48.88
N MET A 86 -14.91 -7.90 48.60
CA MET A 86 -14.03 -7.34 49.63
C MET A 86 -14.71 -6.17 50.34
N GLU A 87 -15.39 -5.28 49.61
CA GLU A 87 -16.18 -4.19 50.17
C GLU A 87 -17.28 -4.71 51.12
N GLU A 88 -18.00 -5.76 50.72
CA GLU A 88 -18.97 -6.43 51.61
C GLU A 88 -18.32 -7.03 52.86
N TRP A 89 -17.18 -7.70 52.72
CA TRP A 89 -16.48 -8.29 53.87
C TRP A 89 -16.03 -7.23 54.86
N ILE A 90 -15.50 -6.11 54.36
CA ILE A 90 -15.06 -4.99 55.20
C ILE A 90 -16.26 -4.40 55.95
N ARG A 91 -17.39 -4.15 55.28
CA ARG A 91 -18.62 -3.69 55.95
C ARG A 91 -19.04 -4.63 57.08
N ARG A 92 -19.10 -5.95 56.81
CA ARG A 92 -19.48 -6.96 57.82
C ARG A 92 -18.51 -7.00 59.01
N VAL A 93 -17.22 -6.78 58.78
CA VAL A 93 -16.23 -6.71 59.86
C VAL A 93 -16.43 -5.44 60.68
N ALA A 94 -16.61 -4.29 60.03
CA ALA A 94 -16.84 -2.99 60.68
C ALA A 94 -18.07 -3.05 61.61
N ASP A 95 -19.18 -3.61 61.12
CA ASP A 95 -20.41 -3.82 61.91
C ASP A 95 -20.14 -4.68 63.16
N LYS A 96 -19.33 -5.74 63.04
CA LYS A 96 -19.01 -6.64 64.16
C LYS A 96 -18.12 -6.00 65.22
N VAL A 97 -17.23 -5.08 64.84
CA VAL A 97 -16.34 -4.38 65.78
C VAL A 97 -16.91 -3.04 66.26
N GLY A 98 -18.11 -2.68 65.83
CA GLY A 98 -18.79 -1.45 66.25
C GLY A 98 -18.19 -0.16 65.67
N ILE A 99 -17.53 -0.25 64.51
CA ILE A 99 -16.92 0.89 63.81
C ILE A 99 -17.78 1.23 62.59
N SER A 100 -18.06 2.52 62.36
CA SER A 100 -18.78 2.99 61.17
C SER A 100 -17.89 2.88 59.91
N TYR A 101 -18.43 2.28 58.84
CA TYR A 101 -17.81 2.23 57.52
C TYR A 101 -18.68 2.98 56.52
N GLY A 102 -18.10 3.99 55.84
CA GLY A 102 -18.76 4.84 54.86
C GLY A 102 -18.96 4.19 53.50
#